data_AF-A0A931Q975-F1
#
_entry.id   AF-A0A931Q975-F1
#
_cell.length_a   1.000
_cell.length_b   1.000
_cell.length_c   1.000
_cell.angle_alpha   90.00
_cell.angle_beta   90.00
_cell.angle_gamma   90.00
#
_symmetry.space_group_name_H-M   'P 1'
#
loop_
_entity.id
_entity.type
_entity.pdbx_description
1 polymer ?
#
loop_
_entity_poly.entity_id
_entity_poly.type
_entity_poly.pdbx_seq_one_letter_code
_entity_poly.pdbx_strand_id
1 'polypeptide(L)' 'NLSPRGYRLLSKVPRLPEAVIDAIVERFGHLQKIMRATVSDLDEVKDVGEVRARAIKEGLSRLAEASILDRYT' A
#
# COMPACT_ATOMS: atom_id res chain seq x y z
N ASN A 1 -16.04 13.00 -7.77
CA ASN A 1 -16.04 11.59 -7.31
C ASN A 1 -15.05 11.47 -6.16
N LEU A 2 -15.46 10.94 -5.00
CA LEU A 2 -14.58 10.77 -3.84
C LEU A 2 -13.88 9.41 -3.92
N SER A 3 -12.55 9.38 -3.83
CA SER A 3 -11.77 8.13 -3.82
C SER A 3 -10.89 8.07 -2.57
N PRO A 4 -10.79 6.90 -1.91
CA PRO A 4 -9.95 6.76 -0.74
C PRO A 4 -8.47 6.94 -1.12
N ARG A 5 -7.73 7.71 -0.32
CA ARG A 5 -6.30 7.99 -0.58
C ARG A 5 -5.36 6.82 -0.30
N GLY A 6 -5.71 5.92 0.63
CA GLY A 6 -4.96 4.68 0.90
C GLY A 6 -4.36 4.56 2.30
N TYR A 7 -4.31 5.65 3.07
CA TYR A 7 -3.76 5.71 4.43
C TYR A 7 -4.11 4.53 5.34
N ARG A 8 -5.40 4.20 5.47
CA ARG A 8 -5.89 3.14 6.38
C ARG A 8 -5.40 1.73 6.01
N LEU A 9 -5.16 1.44 4.73
CA LEU A 9 -4.63 0.13 4.34
C LEU A 9 -3.12 0.08 4.51
N LEU A 10 -2.43 1.16 4.18
CA LEU A 10 -0.98 1.27 4.38
C LEU A 10 -0.61 1.20 5.88
N SER A 11 -1.41 1.78 6.77
CA SER A 11 -1.19 1.72 8.22
C SER A 11 -1.33 0.31 8.82
N LYS A 12 -1.91 -0.64 8.08
CA LYS A 12 -1.98 -2.05 8.46
C LYS A 12 -0.73 -2.85 8.06
N VAL A 13 0.17 -2.26 7.27
CA VAL A 13 1.46 -2.88 6.93
C VAL A 13 2.38 -2.78 8.15
N PRO A 14 2.86 -3.91 8.73
CA PRO A 14 3.66 -3.87 9.95
C PRO A 14 4.96 -3.07 9.80
N ARG A 15 5.28 -2.25 10.80
CA ARG A 15 6.52 -1.46 10.89
C ARG A 15 6.74 -0.48 9.74
N LEU A 16 5.67 -0.05 9.06
CA LEU A 16 5.75 0.97 8.02
C LEU A 16 5.70 2.38 8.65
N PRO A 17 6.76 3.21 8.52
CA PRO A 17 6.76 4.56 9.09
C PRO A 17 5.72 5.46 8.42
N GLU A 18 5.15 6.40 9.18
CA GLU A 18 4.14 7.35 8.68
C GLU A 18 4.66 8.19 7.50
N ALA A 19 5.90 8.66 7.56
CA ALA A 19 6.54 9.38 6.46
C ALA A 19 6.58 8.58 5.14
N VAL A 20 6.71 7.25 5.22
CA VAL A 20 6.65 6.38 4.04
C VAL A 20 5.20 6.27 3.54
N ILE A 21 4.23 6.17 4.44
CA ILE A 21 2.80 6.16 4.09
C ILE A 21 2.45 7.45 3.32
N ASP A 22 2.87 8.60 3.83
CA ASP A 22 2.66 9.89 3.18
C ASP A 22 3.30 9.94 1.79
N ALA A 23 4.56 9.53 1.66
CA ALA A 23 5.26 9.53 0.37
C ALA A 23 4.57 8.64 -0.68
N ILE A 24 4.07 7.46 -0.28
CA ILE A 24 3.30 6.58 -1.15
C ILE A 24 1.97 7.24 -1.54
N VAL A 25 1.24 7.80 -0.58
CA VAL A 25 -0.05 8.43 -0.87
C VAL A 25 0.12 9.66 -1.75
N GLU A 26 1.19 10.42 -1.58
CA GLU A 26 1.55 11.56 -2.43
C GLU A 26 1.90 11.11 -3.86
N ARG A 27 2.73 10.07 -4.01
CA ARG A 27 3.13 9.53 -5.33
C ARG A 27 1.94 8.99 -6.13
N PHE A 28 1.10 8.18 -5.51
CA PHE A 28 0.06 7.42 -6.22
C PHE A 28 -1.33 8.08 -6.16
N GLY A 29 -1.56 8.98 -5.21
CA GLY A 29 -2.78 9.80 -5.09
C GLY A 29 -4.01 9.09 -4.52
N HIS A 30 -4.30 7.86 -4.96
CA HIS A 30 -5.46 7.10 -4.50
C HIS A 30 -5.22 5.60 -4.42
N LEU A 31 -6.04 4.94 -3.60
CA LEU A 31 -5.88 3.54 -3.21
C LEU A 31 -5.78 2.58 -4.41
N GLN A 32 -6.63 2.73 -5.44
CA GLN A 32 -6.58 1.83 -6.60
C GLN A 32 -5.22 1.87 -7.32
N LYS A 33 -4.56 3.03 -7.41
CA LYS A 33 -3.21 3.13 -7.99
C LYS A 33 -2.18 2.45 -7.08
N ILE A 34 -2.27 2.66 -5.77
CA ILE A 34 -1.41 2.00 -4.78
C ILE A 34 -1.53 0.47 -4.87
N MET A 35 -2.74 -0.07 -4.98
CA MET A 35 -2.95 -1.53 -5.09
C MET A 35 -2.35 -2.12 -6.37
N ARG A 36 -2.34 -1.35 -7.46
CA ARG A 36 -1.77 -1.76 -8.76
C ARG A 36 -0.26 -1.57 -8.85
N ALA A 37 0.34 -0.74 -8.00
CA ALA A 37 1.78 -0.50 -7.97
C ALA A 37 2.55 -1.82 -7.84
N THR A 38 3.58 -1.98 -8.66
CA THR A 38 4.55 -3.07 -8.59
C THR A 38 5.56 -2.80 -7.48
N VAL A 39 6.37 -3.79 -7.13
CA VAL A 39 7.49 -3.59 -6.19
C VAL A 39 8.45 -2.52 -6.73
N SER A 40 8.72 -2.49 -8.04
CA SER A 40 9.56 -1.47 -8.68
C SER A 40 8.98 -0.07 -8.52
N ASP A 41 7.67 0.11 -8.77
CA ASP A 41 7.03 1.42 -8.63
C ASP A 41 7.11 1.95 -7.19
N LEU A 42 7.03 1.05 -6.20
CA LEU A 42 7.12 1.39 -4.78
C LEU A 42 8.57 1.70 -4.37
N ASP A 43 9.55 1.00 -4.94
CA ASP A 43 10.97 1.23 -4.69
C ASP A 43 11.45 2.59 -5.22
N GLU A 44 10.88 3.05 -6.33
CA GLU A 44 11.13 4.40 -6.89
C GLU A 44 10.67 5.54 -5.97
N VAL A 45 9.84 5.26 -4.97
CA VAL A 45 9.44 6.28 -4.01
C VAL A 45 10.59 6.54 -3.05
N LYS A 46 10.98 7.81 -2.96
CA LYS A 46 12.05 8.28 -2.10
C LYS A 46 11.90 7.72 -0.68
N ASP A 47 13.00 7.22 -0.13
CA ASP A 47 13.12 6.68 1.23
C ASP A 47 12.36 5.36 1.49
N VAL A 48 11.76 4.71 0.48
CA VAL A 48 11.14 3.39 0.61
C VAL A 48 12.19 2.28 0.57
N GLY A 49 12.87 2.11 -0.56
CA GLY A 49 13.83 1.03 -0.79
C GLY A 49 13.18 -0.35 -0.95
N GLU A 50 13.89 -1.25 -1.62
CA GLU A 50 13.35 -2.53 -2.09
C GLU A 50 12.71 -3.39 -0.99
N VAL A 51 13.36 -3.45 0.19
CA VAL A 51 12.88 -4.25 1.32
C VAL A 51 11.50 -3.77 1.79
N ARG A 52 11.30 -2.45 1.90
CA ARG A 52 9.99 -1.91 2.30
C ARG A 52 8.98 -2.02 1.17
N ALA A 53 9.40 -1.82 -0.08
CA ALA A 53 8.54 -1.99 -1.25
C ALA A 53 7.91 -3.40 -1.30
N ARG A 54 8.71 -4.44 -1.06
CA ARG A 54 8.23 -5.83 -0.95
C ARG A 54 7.25 -6.00 0.21
N ALA A 55 7.61 -5.52 1.41
CA ALA A 55 6.75 -5.62 2.59
C ALA A 55 5.39 -4.92 2.41
N ILE A 56 5.38 -3.75 1.76
CA ILE A 56 4.16 -3.02 1.40
C ILE A 56 3.32 -3.86 0.43
N LYS A 57 3.91 -4.35 -0.67
CA LYS A 57 3.17 -5.10 -1.68
C LYS A 57 2.54 -6.35 -1.11
N GLU A 58 3.29 -7.12 -0.32
CA GLU A 58 2.79 -8.31 0.35
C GLU A 58 1.68 -7.99 1.37
N GLY A 59 1.86 -6.92 2.16
CA GLY A 59 0.85 -6.48 3.13
C GLY A 59 -0.47 -6.11 2.45
N LEU A 60 -0.41 -5.38 1.34
CA LEU A 60 -1.59 -5.03 0.54
C LEU A 60 -2.26 -6.27 -0.08
N SER A 61 -1.49 -7.23 -0.59
CA SER A 61 -2.02 -8.50 -1.12
C SER A 61 -2.76 -9.29 -0.04
N ARG A 62 -2.16 -9.48 1.14
CA ARG A 62 -2.80 -10.20 2.26
C ARG A 62 -4.10 -9.54 2.71
N LEU A 63 -4.15 -8.21 2.75
CA LEU A 63 -5.36 -7.46 3.10
C LEU A 63 -6.46 -7.62 2.05
N ALA A 64 -6.08 -7.67 0.76
CA ALA A 64 -7.03 -7.93 -0.31
C ALA A 64 -7.60 -9.35 -0.21
N GLU A 65 -6.74 -10.36 -0.01
CA GLU A 65 -7.12 -11.77 0.19
C GLU A 65 -8.08 -11.93 1.37
N ALA A 66 -7.74 -11.37 2.54
CA ALA A 66 -8.63 -11.42 3.71
C ALA A 66 -10.00 -10.80 3.42
N SER A 67 -10.06 -9.66 2.72
CA SER A 67 -11.34 -9.02 2.36
C SER A 67 -12.19 -9.85 1.40
N ILE A 68 -11.55 -10.71 0.58
CA ILE A 68 -12.25 -11.62 -0.32
C ILE A 68 -12.83 -12.77 0.50
N LEU A 69 -12.02 -13.38 1.37
CA LEU A 69 -12.47 -14.47 2.24
C LEU A 69 -13.63 -14.04 3.16
N ASP A 70 -13.54 -12.86 3.78
CA ASP A 70 -14.61 -12.29 4.63
C ASP A 70 -15.94 -12.10 3.89
N ARG A 71 -15.95 -12.05 2.55
CA ARG A 71 -17.19 -11.93 1.76
C ARG A 71 -17.86 -13.28 1.48
N TYR A 72 -17.20 -14.40 1.76
CA TYR A 72 -17.69 -15.76 1.50
C TYR A 72 -17.95 -16.57 2.78
N THR A 73 -17.70 -15.98 3.95
CA THR A 73 -17.94 -16.56 5.28
C THR A 73 -18.95 -15.71 6.04
#